data_AF-A0A177GDQ8-F1
#
_entry.id   AF-A0A177GDQ8-F1
#
_cell.length_a   1.000
_cell.length_b   1.000
_cell.length_c   1.000
_cell.angle_alpha   90.00
_cell.angle_beta   90.00
_cell.angle_gamma   90.00
#
_symmetry.space_group_name_H-M   'P 1'
#
loop_
_entity.id
_entity.type
_entity.pdbx_description
1 polymer ?
#
loop_
_entity_poly.entity_id
_entity_poly.type
_entity_poly.pdbx_seq_one_letter_code
_entity_poly.pdbx_strand_id
1 'polypeptide(L)'
;MLNITLLFGQTRPRGQAISASEWRDFLKTTLTPAFPAGLSVLSAQGQWQDPATGRVSQEPARLVTILAAPTQDLPTRLDTVRSRYKERFQQQSVGLMVAPVCAGF
;
A
#
# COMPACT_ATOMS: atom_id res chain seq x y z
N MET A 1 -6.11 -19.08 3.75
CA MET A 1 -5.13 -17.96 3.71
C MET A 1 -5.81 -16.77 3.06
N LEU A 2 -5.33 -15.55 3.28
CA LEU A 2 -5.76 -14.36 2.54
C LEU A 2 -4.62 -13.87 1.65
N ASN A 3 -4.96 -13.51 0.40
CA ASN A 3 -4.12 -12.69 -0.45
C ASN A 3 -4.56 -11.24 -0.29
N ILE A 4 -3.66 -10.39 0.19
CA ILE A 4 -3.90 -8.98 0.43
C ILE A 4 -3.01 -8.18 -0.52
N THR A 5 -3.60 -7.24 -1.24
CA THR A 5 -2.86 -6.29 -2.07
C THR A 5 -3.13 -4.86 -1.61
N LEU A 6 -2.07 -4.16 -1.24
CA LEU A 6 -2.08 -2.73 -0.95
C LEU A 6 -1.56 -1.96 -2.17
N LEU A 7 -2.28 -0.91 -2.58
CA LEU A 7 -1.95 -0.09 -3.74
C LEU A 7 -1.52 1.30 -3.26
N PHE A 8 -0.25 1.62 -3.46
CA PHE A 8 0.38 2.85 -3.01
C PHE A 8 0.72 3.77 -4.19
N GLY A 9 0.04 4.91 -4.32
CA GLY A 9 0.42 5.98 -5.24
C GLY A 9 1.76 6.59 -4.84
N GLN A 10 2.62 6.89 -5.81
CA GLN A 10 3.98 7.38 -5.58
C GLN A 10 4.16 8.87 -5.89
N THR A 11 3.08 9.63 -6.03
CA THR A 11 3.13 11.08 -6.27
C THR A 11 2.35 11.84 -5.20
N ARG A 12 3.04 12.68 -4.42
CA ARG A 12 2.43 13.54 -3.39
C ARG A 12 1.50 14.59 -4.01
N PRO A 13 0.65 15.24 -3.20
CA PRO A 13 0.00 16.48 -3.61
C PRO A 13 1.02 17.46 -4.19
N ARG A 14 0.62 18.18 -5.27
CA ARG A 14 1.48 19.08 -6.07
C ARG A 14 2.54 18.39 -6.96
N GLY A 15 2.49 17.08 -7.13
CA GLY A 15 3.27 16.38 -8.16
C GLY A 15 4.67 15.93 -7.72
N GLN A 16 5.03 16.07 -6.43
CA GLN A 16 6.33 15.62 -5.94
C GLN A 16 6.38 14.10 -5.79
N ALA A 17 7.23 13.45 -6.58
CA ALA A 17 7.43 12.00 -6.51
C ALA A 17 8.01 11.56 -5.15
N ILE A 18 7.54 10.42 -4.63
CA ILE A 18 8.15 9.73 -3.50
C ILE A 18 9.46 9.10 -3.97
N SER A 19 10.56 9.43 -3.31
CA SER A 19 11.87 8.92 -3.70
C SER A 19 12.03 7.45 -3.36
N ALA A 20 12.93 6.77 -4.08
CA ALA A 20 13.25 5.37 -3.80
C ALA A 20 13.77 5.14 -2.36
N SER A 21 14.50 6.10 -1.79
CA SER A 21 14.96 6.06 -0.40
C SER A 21 13.81 6.17 0.60
N GLU A 22 12.86 7.08 0.38
CA GLU A 22 11.70 7.23 1.24
C GLU A 22 10.79 6.01 1.19
N TRP A 23 10.61 5.42 0.01
CA TRP A 23 9.87 4.17 -0.14
C TRP A 23 10.56 3.01 0.60
N ARG A 24 11.88 2.84 0.43
CA ARG A 24 12.65 1.81 1.15
C ARG A 24 12.56 1.99 2.66
N ASP A 25 12.61 3.23 3.13
CA ASP A 25 12.48 3.52 4.56
C ASP A 25 11.06 3.15 5.05
N PHE A 26 10.01 3.52 4.32
CA PHE A 26 8.64 3.11 4.67
C PHE A 26 8.47 1.59 4.72
N LEU A 27 9.07 0.85 3.78
CA LEU A 27 9.11 -0.61 3.83
C LEU A 27 9.72 -1.10 5.15
N LYS A 28 10.93 -0.62 5.45
CA LYS A 28 11.71 -1.02 6.62
C LYS A 28 11.01 -0.68 7.95
N THR A 29 10.43 0.51 8.07
CA THR A 29 9.92 1.01 9.35
C THR A 29 8.45 0.70 9.61
N THR A 30 7.68 0.39 8.57
CA THR A 30 6.21 0.29 8.67
C THR A 30 5.67 -1.03 8.12
N LEU A 31 5.95 -1.34 6.85
CA LEU A 31 5.36 -2.53 6.20
C LEU A 31 5.96 -3.84 6.73
N THR A 32 7.29 -3.96 6.74
CA THR A 32 7.96 -5.18 7.19
C THR A 32 7.69 -5.51 8.66
N PRO A 33 7.69 -4.55 9.61
CA PRO A 33 7.31 -4.83 11.00
C PRO A 33 5.84 -5.26 11.16
N ALA A 34 4.92 -4.74 10.33
CA ALA A 34 3.51 -5.13 10.36
C ALA A 34 3.26 -6.52 9.74
N PHE A 35 4.11 -6.94 8.81
CA PHE A 35 4.02 -8.21 8.10
C PHE A 35 5.38 -8.94 8.06
N PRO A 36 5.87 -9.42 9.22
CA PRO A 36 7.22 -9.98 9.33
C PRO A 36 7.39 -11.31 8.61
N ALA A 37 6.29 -12.03 8.32
CA ALA A 37 6.31 -13.27 7.55
C ALA A 37 6.73 -13.08 6.09
N GLY A 38 6.62 -11.84 5.56
CA GLY A 38 7.05 -11.51 4.20
C GLY A 38 6.00 -10.77 3.39
N LEU A 39 6.48 -10.13 2.32
CA LEU A 39 5.69 -9.40 1.35
C LEU A 39 6.47 -9.31 0.02
N SER A 40 5.75 -9.10 -1.07
CA SER A 40 6.34 -8.83 -2.39
C SER A 40 5.92 -7.45 -2.86
N VAL A 41 6.85 -6.73 -3.50
CA VAL A 41 6.61 -5.38 -4.04
C VAL A 41 6.73 -5.41 -5.56
N LEU A 42 5.69 -4.94 -6.25
CA LEU A 42 5.68 -4.76 -7.69
C LEU A 42 5.63 -3.27 -8.04
N SER A 43 6.43 -2.87 -9.03
CA SER A 43 6.30 -1.56 -9.68
C SER A 43 5.09 -1.60 -10.61
N ALA A 44 4.29 -0.52 -10.62
CA ALA A 44 3.18 -0.37 -11.54
C ALA A 44 3.01 1.09 -11.98
N GLN A 45 2.17 1.29 -12.99
CA GLN A 45 1.63 2.60 -13.34
C GLN A 45 0.14 2.61 -12.98
N GLY A 46 -0.25 3.52 -12.09
CA GLY A 46 -1.63 3.72 -11.68
C GLY A 46 -2.32 4.79 -12.51
N GLN A 47 -3.63 4.63 -12.68
CA GLN A 47 -4.53 5.71 -13.07
C GLN A 47 -5.63 5.78 -12.02
N TRP A 48 -5.83 6.96 -11.45
CA TRP A 48 -6.76 7.15 -10.36
C TRP A 48 -7.60 8.39 -10.57
N GLN A 49 -8.90 8.25 -10.37
CA GLN A 49 -9.82 9.37 -10.41
C GLN A 49 -9.88 10.02 -9.04
N ASP A 50 -9.54 11.30 -8.97
CA ASP A 50 -9.73 12.11 -7.77
C ASP A 50 -11.24 12.24 -7.46
N PRO A 51 -11.74 11.71 -6.32
CA PRO A 51 -13.15 11.77 -5.98
C PRO A 51 -13.67 13.19 -5.77
N ALA A 52 -12.80 14.14 -5.43
CA ALA A 52 -13.19 15.53 -5.20
C ALA A 52 -13.31 16.32 -6.51
N THR A 53 -12.49 16.00 -7.52
CA THR A 53 -12.43 16.77 -8.77
C THR A 53 -12.92 16.01 -10.00
N GLY A 54 -13.10 14.70 -9.90
CA GLY A 54 -13.43 13.80 -11.02
C GLY A 54 -12.29 13.60 -12.02
N ARG A 55 -11.13 14.22 -11.82
CA ARG A 55 -10.00 14.18 -12.75
C ARG A 55 -9.21 12.89 -12.57
N VAL A 56 -8.93 12.21 -13.69
CA VAL A 56 -8.00 11.06 -13.68
C VAL A 56 -6.57 11.57 -13.75
N SER A 57 -5.77 11.19 -12.75
CA SER A 57 -4.32 11.35 -12.77
C SER A 57 -3.65 10.03 -13.16
N GLN A 58 -2.48 10.12 -13.78
CA GLN A 58 -1.59 8.99 -13.97
C GLN A 58 -0.39 9.18 -13.06
N GLU A 59 -0.05 8.17 -12.28
CA GLU A 59 1.09 8.22 -11.38
C GLU A 59 1.80 6.87 -11.25
N PRO A 60 3.13 6.85 -11.00
CA PRO A 60 3.80 5.63 -10.62
C PRO A 60 3.17 5.06 -9.34
N ALA A 61 3.15 3.74 -9.21
CA ALA A 61 2.56 3.05 -8.08
C ALA A 61 3.43 1.89 -7.60
N ARG A 62 3.21 1.50 -6.34
CA ARG A 62 3.75 0.27 -5.73
C ARG A 62 2.60 -0.61 -5.29
N LEU A 63 2.58 -1.84 -5.78
CA LEU A 63 1.64 -2.86 -5.32
C LEU A 63 2.39 -3.75 -4.34
N VAL A 64 1.86 -3.88 -3.13
CA VAL A 64 2.43 -4.75 -2.11
C VAL A 64 1.48 -5.91 -1.88
N THR A 65 1.94 -7.11 -2.19
CA THR A 65 1.19 -8.35 -2.03
C THR A 65 1.68 -9.08 -0.79
N ILE A 66 0.73 -9.49 0.05
CA ILE A 66 0.95 -10.13 1.35
C ILE A 66 0.06 -11.37 1.41
N LEU A 67 0.63 -12.51 1.82
CA LEU A 67 -0.14 -13.66 2.27
C LEU A 67 -0.24 -13.62 3.80
N ALA A 68 -1.44 -13.72 4.35
CA ALA A 68 -1.64 -13.70 5.80
C ALA A 68 -2.80 -14.59 6.24
N ALA A 69 -2.69 -15.16 7.45
CA ALA A 69 -3.81 -15.80 8.11
C ALA A 69 -4.85 -14.74 8.53
N PRO A 70 -6.17 -15.06 8.51
CA PRO A 70 -7.23 -14.14 8.92
C PRO A 70 -7.31 -14.00 10.45
N THR A 71 -6.28 -13.41 11.06
CA THR A 71 -6.22 -13.18 12.50
C THR A 71 -7.07 -11.96 12.90
N GLN A 72 -7.50 -11.90 14.16
CA GLN A 72 -8.36 -10.82 14.67
C GLN A 72 -7.71 -9.43 14.58
N ASP A 73 -6.38 -9.34 14.68
CA ASP A 73 -5.59 -8.10 14.62
C ASP A 73 -5.24 -7.66 13.18
N LEU A 74 -5.48 -8.50 12.17
CA LEU A 74 -5.11 -8.22 10.78
C LEU A 74 -5.73 -6.91 10.24
N PRO A 75 -7.03 -6.61 10.45
CA PRO A 75 -7.60 -5.33 10.02
C PRO A 75 -6.87 -4.12 10.63
N THR A 76 -6.56 -4.18 11.92
CA THR A 76 -5.84 -3.12 12.63
C THR A 76 -4.43 -2.91 12.07
N ARG A 77 -3.71 -3.98 11.73
CA ARG A 77 -2.39 -3.88 11.08
C ARG A 77 -2.48 -3.22 9.71
N LEU A 78 -3.47 -3.61 8.90
CA LEU A 78 -3.69 -3.02 7.57
C LEU A 78 -4.02 -1.53 7.67
N ASP A 79 -4.93 -1.14 8.56
CA ASP A 79 -5.31 0.26 8.72
C ASP A 79 -4.15 1.10 9.28
N THR A 80 -3.34 0.54 10.19
CA THR A 80 -2.14 1.22 10.70
C THR A 80 -1.16 1.52 9.57
N VAL A 81 -0.88 0.56 8.70
CA VAL A 81 0.02 0.76 7.54
C VAL A 81 -0.54 1.82 6.60
N ARG A 82 -1.83 1.75 6.29
CA ARG A 82 -2.50 2.69 5.36
C ARG A 82 -2.51 4.10 5.93
N SER A 83 -2.85 4.28 7.20
CA SER A 83 -2.87 5.59 7.86
C SER A 83 -1.48 6.20 7.94
N ARG A 84 -0.46 5.42 8.34
CA ARG A 84 0.93 5.91 8.35
C ARG A 84 1.42 6.34 6.98
N TYR A 85 1.05 5.63 5.92
CA TYR A 85 1.41 6.03 4.55
C TYR A 85 0.74 7.35 4.16
N LYS A 86 -0.58 7.46 4.41
CA LYS A 86 -1.34 8.68 4.15
C LYS A 86 -0.77 9.89 4.89
N GLU A 87 -0.47 9.73 6.18
CA GLU A 87 0.12 10.80 7.01
C GLU A 87 1.52 11.18 6.50
N ARG A 88 2.39 10.19 6.28
CA ARG A 88 3.80 10.43 5.89
C ARG A 88 3.94 11.08 4.52
N PHE A 89 3.10 10.69 3.56
CA PHE A 89 3.22 11.12 2.16
C PHE A 89 2.06 12.01 1.70
N GLN A 90 1.19 12.41 2.61
CA GLN A 90 0.00 13.25 2.35
C GLN A 90 -0.90 12.67 1.25
N GLN A 91 -1.01 11.34 1.22
CA GLN A 91 -1.81 10.63 0.23
C GLN A 91 -3.28 10.63 0.65
N GLN A 92 -4.17 10.80 -0.33
CA GLN A 92 -5.61 10.78 -0.09
C GLN A 92 -6.10 9.36 0.25
N SER A 93 -5.50 8.34 -0.37
CA SER A 93 -5.92 6.96 -0.17
C SER A 93 -4.77 5.95 -0.35
N VAL A 94 -5.00 4.75 0.17
CA VAL A 94 -4.23 3.54 -0.14
C VAL A 94 -5.26 2.47 -0.46
N GLY A 95 -5.22 1.95 -1.68
CA GLY A 95 -6.12 0.89 -2.13
C GLY A 95 -5.85 -0.40 -1.36
N LEU A 96 -6.91 -1.17 -1.10
CA LEU A 96 -6.84 -2.44 -0.39
C LEU A 96 -7.74 -3.45 -1.09
N MET A 97 -7.17 -4.58 -1.49
CA MET A 97 -7.89 -5.75 -1.97
C MET A 97 -7.58 -6.92 -1.05
N VAL A 98 -8.60 -7.67 -0.65
CA VAL A 98 -8.47 -8.86 0.19
C VAL A 98 -9.28 -9.98 -0.46
N ALA A 99 -8.64 -11.11 -0.71
CA ALA A 99 -9.28 -12.28 -1.29
C ALA A 99 -8.87 -13.56 -0.55
N PRO A 100 -9.80 -14.51 -0.31
CA PRO A 100 -9.42 -15.83 0.15
C PRO A 100 -8.59 -16.54 -0.92
N VAL A 101 -7.57 -17.29 -0.49
CA VAL A 101 -6.70 -18.04 -1.40
C VAL A 101 -6.29 -19.38 -0.77
N CYS A 102 -6.12 -20.39 -1.62
CA CYS A 102 -5.40 -21.62 -1.28
C CYS A 102 -3.90 -21.36 -1.47
N ALA A 103 -3.22 -21.03 -0.39
CA ALA A 103 -1.78 -20.78 -0.37
C ALA A 103 -1.23 -21.07 1.02
N GLY A 104 0.06 -21.38 1.09
CA GLY A 104 0.84 -21.56 2.31
C GLY A 104 2.25 -21.00 2.11
N PHE A 105 2.94 -20.75 3.21
CA PHE A 105 4.38 -20.53 3.23
C PHE A 105 5.07 -21.82 3.64
#